data_AF-A0A962VXC6-F1
#
_entry.id   AF-A0A962VXC6-F1
#
_cell.length_a   1.000
_cell.length_b   1.000
_cell.length_c   1.000
_cell.angle_alpha   90.00
_cell.angle_beta   90.00
_cell.angle_gamma   90.00
#
_symmetry.space_group_name_H-M   'P 1'
#
loop_
_entity.id
_entity.type
_entity.pdbx_description
1 polymer ?
#
loop_
_entity_poly.entity_id
_entity_poly.type
_entity_poly.pdbx_seq_one_letter_code
_entity_poly.pdbx_strand_id
1 'polypeptide(L)'
;MTDVTVKQFATVVGIPVDRLLEQFAEAGIAVANAEAAITEKQKVDLLAHLRRSHGGQPAPGAAEPKKIILKRKTHSEIKMGGGTAGQVKTVSVEVRKKRTYVKRSLVEDESLRRRETAIQGEAIASSVVETSTLPPEAPAIAVIEMGASSGVEEPIRDELREIEEASRRQTTEEEARRQAEEEARRQAGEEARRQAEEEARRQAEEEARRQAEEEARRQAEEEARRR
;
A
#
# COMPACT_ATOMS: atom_id res chain seq x y z
N MET A 1 -5.29 34.09 15.62
CA MET A 1 -4.74 32.74 15.89
C MET A 1 -3.45 32.89 16.67
N THR A 2 -3.13 31.92 17.52
CA THR A 2 -1.89 31.87 18.31
C THR A 2 -0.70 31.46 17.44
N ASP A 3 0.38 32.21 17.53
CA ASP A 3 1.63 31.93 16.85
C ASP A 3 2.30 30.70 17.48
N VAL A 4 2.73 29.73 16.66
CA VAL A 4 3.41 28.50 17.11
C VAL A 4 4.85 28.54 16.62
N THR A 5 5.81 28.21 17.49
CA THR A 5 7.22 28.19 17.10
C THR A 5 7.55 27.02 16.18
N VAL A 6 8.60 27.16 15.35
CA VAL A 6 9.06 26.08 14.46
C VAL A 6 9.38 24.80 15.23
N LYS A 7 10.03 24.93 16.40
CA LYS A 7 10.35 23.80 17.28
C LYS A 7 9.10 23.05 17.76
N GLN A 8 8.07 23.78 18.18
CA GLN A 8 6.80 23.18 18.62
C GLN A 8 6.07 22.51 17.45
N PHE A 9 6.06 23.16 16.28
CA PHE A 9 5.43 22.61 15.08
C PHE A 9 6.14 21.33 14.62
N ALA A 10 7.47 21.29 14.66
CA ALA A 10 8.28 20.11 14.35
C ALA A 10 7.91 18.91 15.23
N THR A 11 7.76 19.11 16.54
CA THR A 11 7.35 18.05 17.48
C THR A 11 5.96 17.50 17.17
N VAL A 12 5.01 18.36 16.80
CA VAL A 12 3.64 17.96 16.45
C VAL A 12 3.59 17.15 15.16
N VAL A 13 4.38 17.56 14.14
CA VAL A 13 4.43 16.87 12.84
C VAL A 13 5.35 15.64 12.88
N GLY A 14 6.22 15.53 13.89
CA GLY A 14 7.15 14.41 14.04
C GLY A 14 8.33 14.46 13.08
N ILE A 15 8.69 15.64 12.58
CA ILE A 15 9.80 15.86 11.64
C ILE A 15 10.91 16.61 12.39
N PRO A 16 12.20 16.25 12.23
CA PRO A 16 13.28 17.00 12.85
C PRO A 16 13.30 18.45 12.36
N VAL A 17 13.70 19.37 13.25
CA VAL A 17 13.65 20.82 13.00
C VAL A 17 14.43 21.20 11.73
N ASP A 18 15.60 20.59 11.51
CA ASP A 18 16.45 20.87 10.35
C ASP A 18 15.75 20.53 9.03
N ARG A 19 15.06 19.38 8.97
CA ARG A 19 14.27 19.01 7.79
C ARG A 19 13.11 19.96 7.54
N LEU A 20 12.47 20.41 8.61
CA LEU A 20 11.37 21.36 8.48
C LEU A 20 11.85 22.71 7.94
N LEU A 21 13.04 23.18 8.36
CA LEU A 21 13.66 24.40 7.83
C LEU A 21 14.04 24.25 6.36
N GLU A 22 14.57 23.10 5.94
CA GLU A 22 14.81 22.79 4.52
C GLU A 22 13.50 22.89 3.71
N GLN A 23 12.42 22.30 4.20
CA GLN A 23 11.12 22.34 3.52
C GLN A 23 10.52 23.75 3.45
N PHE A 24 10.71 24.58 4.49
CA PHE A 24 10.33 26.00 4.43
C PHE A 24 11.13 26.76 3.37
N ALA A 25 12.44 26.51 3.25
CA ALA A 25 13.29 27.10 2.22
C ALA A 25 12.86 26.65 0.80
N GLU A 26 12.56 25.36 0.61
CA GLU A 26 12.05 24.80 -0.65
C GLU A 26 10.66 25.36 -1.02
N ALA A 27 9.83 25.67 -0.03
CA ALA A 27 8.54 26.34 -0.22
C ALA A 27 8.67 27.85 -0.48
N GLY A 28 9.87 28.43 -0.39
CA GLY A 28 10.11 29.87 -0.56
C GLY A 28 9.67 30.71 0.65
N ILE A 29 9.52 30.09 1.82
CA ILE A 29 9.11 30.73 3.06
C ILE A 29 10.36 31.01 3.89
N ALA A 30 10.74 32.29 3.99
CA ALA A 30 11.88 32.69 4.79
C ALA A 30 11.55 32.58 6.30
N VAL A 31 12.16 31.59 6.97
CA VAL A 31 12.09 31.40 8.42
C VAL A 31 13.52 31.44 8.96
N ALA A 32 13.80 32.33 9.91
CA ALA A 32 15.18 32.57 10.36
C ALA A 32 15.75 31.40 11.16
N ASN A 33 15.07 30.99 12.24
CA ASN A 33 15.61 30.06 13.24
C ASN A 33 14.52 29.13 13.80
N ALA A 34 14.92 28.11 14.57
CA ALA A 34 14.03 27.16 15.25
C ALA A 34 13.02 27.82 16.23
N GLU A 35 13.34 29.01 16.75
CA GLU A 35 12.48 29.76 17.68
C GLU A 35 11.56 30.77 16.98
N ALA A 36 11.62 30.86 15.64
CA ALA A 36 10.75 31.75 14.89
C ALA A 36 9.28 31.30 14.98
N ALA A 37 8.36 32.27 15.03
CA ALA A 37 6.93 32.04 14.98
C ALA A 37 6.46 31.70 13.56
N ILE A 38 5.61 30.69 13.42
CA ILE A 38 4.97 30.28 12.17
C ILE A 38 3.52 30.76 12.14
N THR A 39 3.20 31.53 11.10
CA THR A 39 1.83 31.95 10.79
C THR A 39 1.02 30.84 10.11
N GLU A 40 -0.30 30.88 10.22
CA GLU A 40 -1.16 29.89 9.57
C GLU A 40 -0.99 29.87 8.04
N LYS A 41 -0.80 31.03 7.41
CA LYS A 41 -0.55 31.14 5.97
C LYS A 41 0.68 30.34 5.54
N GLN A 42 1.77 30.44 6.29
CA GLN A 42 3.01 29.68 6.03
C GLN A 42 2.79 28.17 6.16
N LYS A 43 1.92 27.71 7.09
CA LYS A 43 1.57 26.29 7.22
C LYS A 43 0.82 25.81 5.96
N VAL A 44 -0.12 26.59 5.47
CA VAL A 44 -0.88 26.26 4.25
C VAL A 44 0.02 26.25 3.01
N ASP A 45 0.92 27.22 2.89
CA ASP A 45 1.87 27.30 1.76
C ASP A 45 2.85 26.12 1.77
N LEU A 46 3.37 25.74 2.94
CA LEU A 46 4.19 24.54 3.12
C LEU A 46 3.42 23.27 2.72
N LEU A 47 2.16 23.13 3.17
CA LEU A 47 1.32 22.00 2.78
C LEU A 47 1.05 21.97 1.28
N ALA A 48 0.86 23.13 0.64
CA ALA A 48 0.68 23.22 -0.81
C ALA A 48 1.94 22.77 -1.56
N HIS A 49 3.13 23.14 -1.07
CA HIS A 49 4.40 22.65 -1.61
C HIS A 49 4.51 21.12 -1.47
N LEU A 50 4.33 20.59 -0.26
CA LEU A 50 4.42 19.15 0.01
C LEU A 50 3.45 18.33 -0.83
N ARG A 51 2.21 18.81 -1.00
CA ARG A 51 1.21 18.17 -1.87
C ARG A 51 1.63 18.14 -3.33
N ARG A 52 2.32 19.17 -3.83
CA ARG A 52 2.88 19.18 -5.19
C ARG A 52 4.05 18.20 -5.31
N SER A 53 5.00 18.24 -4.38
CA SER A 53 6.22 17.42 -4.40
C SER A 53 5.94 15.92 -4.23
N HIS A 54 4.93 15.55 -3.46
CA HIS A 54 4.52 14.14 -3.26
C HIS A 54 3.44 13.64 -4.25
N GLY A 55 3.11 14.42 -5.29
CA GLY A 55 2.23 13.98 -6.37
C GLY A 55 0.73 14.00 -6.08
N GLY A 56 0.32 14.76 -5.04
CA GLY A 56 -1.07 14.93 -4.63
C GLY A 56 -1.85 15.99 -5.41
N GLN A 57 -1.17 16.99 -5.99
CA GLN A 57 -1.79 17.98 -6.88
C GLN A 57 -0.74 18.50 -7.88
N PRO A 58 -0.90 18.27 -9.20
CA PRO A 58 -0.12 18.99 -10.20
C PRO A 58 -0.57 20.45 -10.26
N ALA A 59 0.32 21.33 -10.72
CA ALA A 59 -0.09 22.67 -11.14
C ALA A 59 -1.16 22.55 -12.23
N PRO A 60 -2.17 23.45 -12.28
CA PRO A 60 -3.23 23.39 -13.29
C PRO A 60 -2.61 23.44 -14.69
N GLY A 61 -2.73 22.34 -15.44
CA GLY A 61 -2.22 22.21 -16.82
C GLY A 61 -1.02 21.27 -17.02
N ALA A 62 -0.40 20.74 -15.96
CA ALA A 62 0.68 19.75 -16.11
C ALA A 62 0.12 18.32 -16.17
N ALA A 63 0.18 17.68 -17.35
CA ALA A 63 -0.21 16.29 -17.52
C ALA A 63 0.74 15.36 -16.75
N GLU A 64 0.24 14.77 -15.68
CA GLU A 64 1.00 13.89 -14.81
C GLU A 64 1.17 12.47 -15.37
N PRO A 65 2.31 11.80 -15.09
CA PRO A 65 2.53 10.44 -15.54
C PRO A 65 1.57 9.46 -14.84
N LYS A 66 0.69 8.84 -15.63
CA LYS A 66 -0.35 7.90 -15.16
C LYS A 66 0.21 6.64 -14.48
N LYS A 67 1.45 6.26 -14.81
CA LYS A 67 2.08 5.00 -14.40
C LYS A 67 3.56 5.22 -14.14
N ILE A 68 4.05 4.75 -12.99
CA ILE A 68 5.46 4.80 -12.60
C ILE A 68 5.98 3.37 -12.45
N ILE A 69 7.15 3.09 -13.02
CA ILE A 69 7.77 1.78 -12.95
C ILE A 69 9.00 1.86 -12.04
N LEU A 70 8.93 1.21 -10.87
CA LEU A 70 10.06 1.07 -9.98
C LEU A 70 10.84 -0.22 -10.31
N LYS A 71 12.14 -0.06 -10.62
CA LYS A 71 13.06 -1.18 -10.81
C LYS A 71 13.92 -1.32 -9.56
N ARG A 72 13.98 -2.52 -8.98
CA ARG A 72 14.88 -2.86 -7.87
C ARG A 72 15.81 -3.99 -8.28
N LYS A 73 17.05 -3.94 -7.80
CA LYS A 73 18.06 -4.99 -7.96
C LYS A 73 18.42 -5.51 -6.59
N THR A 74 18.54 -6.83 -6.46
CA THR A 74 18.99 -7.49 -5.25
C THR A 74 20.03 -8.51 -5.64
N HIS A 75 21.24 -8.39 -5.11
CA HIS A 75 22.29 -9.39 -5.27
C HIS A 75 22.19 -10.40 -4.13
N SER A 76 22.34 -11.68 -4.43
CA SER A 76 22.41 -12.76 -3.45
C SER A 76 23.53 -13.71 -3.88
N GLU A 77 24.27 -14.25 -2.93
CA GLU A 77 25.34 -15.20 -3.21
C GLU A 77 24.85 -16.62 -2.94
N ILE A 78 24.87 -17.47 -3.96
CA ILE A 78 24.54 -18.88 -3.83
C ILE A 78 25.83 -19.68 -3.70
N LYS A 79 25.99 -20.36 -2.57
CA LYS A 79 27.06 -21.33 -2.36
C LYS A 79 26.64 -22.67 -2.98
N MET A 80 27.30 -23.08 -4.05
CA MET A 80 27.11 -24.40 -4.66
C MET A 80 28.06 -25.40 -4.01
N GLY A 81 27.50 -26.34 -3.26
CA GLY A 81 28.22 -27.54 -2.79
C GLY A 81 28.31 -28.55 -3.93
N GLY A 82 29.46 -28.65 -4.58
CA GLY A 82 29.63 -29.58 -5.71
C GLY A 82 30.84 -29.32 -6.62
N GLY A 83 31.81 -28.50 -6.22
CA GLY A 83 33.11 -28.47 -6.88
C GLY A 83 33.96 -29.68 -6.48
N THR A 84 34.93 -30.05 -7.32
CA THR A 84 36.00 -31.04 -7.05
C THR A 84 36.38 -31.06 -5.57
N ALA A 85 36.44 -32.28 -5.02
CA ALA A 85 36.74 -32.64 -3.63
C ALA A 85 37.10 -31.46 -2.70
N GLY A 86 36.07 -30.90 -2.02
CA GLY A 86 36.23 -29.99 -0.89
C GLY A 86 36.05 -28.50 -1.15
N GLN A 87 35.83 -28.05 -2.39
CA GLN A 87 35.64 -26.61 -2.68
C GLN A 87 34.18 -26.21 -2.92
N VAL A 88 33.67 -25.28 -2.11
CA VAL A 88 32.37 -24.62 -2.27
C VAL A 88 32.54 -23.43 -3.21
N LYS A 89 31.84 -23.42 -4.35
CA LYS A 89 31.87 -22.30 -5.30
C LYS A 89 30.75 -21.32 -4.97
N THR A 90 31.08 -20.04 -4.81
CA THR A 90 30.10 -18.97 -4.60
C THR A 90 29.75 -18.32 -5.94
N VAL A 91 28.47 -18.29 -6.28
CA VAL A 91 27.94 -17.63 -7.48
C VAL A 91 27.15 -16.41 -7.03
N SER A 92 27.53 -15.22 -7.49
CA SER A 92 26.74 -14.00 -7.28
C SER A 92 25.55 -13.97 -8.25
N VAL A 93 24.34 -13.86 -7.73
CA VAL A 93 23.08 -13.84 -8.48
C VAL A 93 22.41 -12.48 -8.27
N GLU A 94 22.21 -11.72 -9.35
CA GLU A 94 21.42 -10.48 -9.31
C GLU A 94 19.97 -10.78 -9.75
N VAL A 95 19.02 -10.62 -8.83
CA VAL A 95 17.57 -10.63 -9.14
C VAL A 95 17.11 -9.21 -9.41
N ARG A 96 16.36 -9.02 -10.51
CA ARG A 96 15.81 -7.72 -10.91
C ARG A 96 14.28 -7.78 -10.85
N LYS A 97 13.68 -6.93 -10.01
CA LYS A 97 12.22 -6.82 -9.86
C LYS A 97 11.72 -5.52 -10.46
N LYS A 98 10.62 -5.59 -11.20
CA LYS A 98 9.88 -4.43 -11.73
C LYS A 98 8.53 -4.36 -10.99
N ARG A 99 8.27 -3.27 -10.26
CA ARG A 99 6.95 -2.97 -9.68
C ARG A 99 6.36 -1.77 -10.42
N THR A 100 5.18 -1.97 -11.00
CA THR A 100 4.46 -0.92 -11.71
C THR A 100 3.40 -0.34 -10.77
N TYR A 101 3.46 0.95 -10.50
CA TYR A 101 2.48 1.68 -9.71
C TYR A 101 1.63 2.56 -10.64
N VAL A 102 0.32 2.55 -10.42
CA VAL A 102 -0.66 3.40 -11.11
C VAL A 102 -1.35 4.24 -10.04
N LYS A 103 -1.73 5.48 -10.35
CA LYS A 103 -2.44 6.33 -9.38
C LYS A 103 -3.78 5.71 -9.00
N ARG A 104 -4.09 5.73 -7.71
CA ARG A 104 -5.31 5.15 -7.13
C ARG A 104 -6.59 5.76 -7.72
N SER A 105 -6.59 7.06 -7.99
CA SER A 105 -7.72 7.76 -8.64
C SER A 105 -8.00 7.23 -10.06
N LEU A 106 -6.98 6.95 -10.87
CA LEU A 106 -7.19 6.41 -12.23
C LEU A 106 -7.80 5.01 -12.21
N VAL A 107 -7.44 4.18 -11.23
CA VAL A 107 -8.02 2.84 -11.05
C VAL A 107 -9.47 2.95 -10.58
N GLU A 108 -9.76 3.89 -9.68
CA GLU A 108 -11.11 4.16 -9.20
C GLU A 108 -12.00 4.73 -10.31
N ASP A 109 -11.51 5.68 -11.12
CA ASP A 109 -12.22 6.22 -12.29
C ASP A 109 -12.50 5.14 -13.36
N GLU A 110 -11.53 4.25 -13.65
CA GLU A 110 -11.75 3.12 -14.56
C GLU A 110 -12.80 2.14 -14.00
N SER A 111 -12.80 1.92 -12.69
CA SER A 111 -13.80 1.06 -12.04
C SER A 111 -15.19 1.68 -12.02
N LEU A 112 -15.30 2.99 -11.87
CA LEU A 112 -16.56 3.73 -11.95
C LEU A 112 -17.09 3.75 -13.37
N ARG A 113 -16.24 4.02 -14.37
CA ARG A 113 -16.65 3.94 -15.79
C ARG A 113 -17.10 2.54 -16.18
N ARG A 114 -16.42 1.51 -15.70
CA ARG A 114 -16.84 0.11 -15.90
C ARG A 114 -18.21 -0.17 -15.28
N ARG A 115 -18.48 0.39 -14.09
CA ARG A 115 -19.81 0.30 -13.43
C ARG A 115 -20.87 1.08 -14.19
N GLU A 116 -20.58 2.29 -14.64
CA GLU A 116 -21.51 3.10 -15.45
C GLU A 116 -21.86 2.41 -16.78
N THR A 117 -20.86 1.83 -17.47
CA THR A 117 -21.12 1.07 -18.70
C THR A 117 -21.93 -0.21 -18.46
N ALA A 118 -21.80 -0.82 -17.28
CA ALA A 118 -22.60 -1.99 -16.91
C ALA A 118 -24.06 -1.59 -16.63
N ILE A 119 -24.28 -0.51 -15.87
CA ILE A 119 -25.61 0.03 -15.57
C ILE A 119 -26.31 0.52 -16.84
N GLN A 120 -25.57 1.12 -17.78
CA GLN A 120 -26.13 1.60 -19.04
C GLN A 120 -26.48 0.46 -20.00
N GLY A 121 -25.70 -0.63 -20.01
CA GLY A 121 -26.06 -1.86 -20.73
C GLY A 121 -27.33 -2.52 -20.18
N GLU A 122 -27.54 -2.44 -18.86
CA GLU A 122 -28.74 -2.96 -18.19
C GLU A 122 -29.98 -2.08 -18.44
N ALA A 123 -29.81 -0.75 -18.53
CA ALA A 123 -30.91 0.17 -18.83
C ALA A 123 -31.44 0.07 -20.28
N ILE A 124 -30.57 -0.24 -21.26
CA ILE A 124 -30.98 -0.40 -22.67
C ILE A 124 -31.75 -1.72 -22.89
N ALA A 125 -31.52 -2.74 -22.05
CA ALA A 125 -32.26 -3.99 -22.09
C ALA A 125 -33.70 -3.85 -21.55
N SER A 126 -33.96 -2.88 -20.68
CA SER A 126 -35.29 -2.70 -20.08
C SER A 126 -36.22 -1.79 -20.90
N SER A 127 -35.73 -1.01 -21.86
CA SER A 127 -36.54 -0.05 -22.63
C SER A 127 -37.00 -0.53 -24.02
N VAL A 128 -36.77 -1.79 -24.41
CA VAL A 128 -37.11 -2.32 -25.75
C VAL A 128 -38.42 -3.13 -25.78
N VAL A 129 -39.12 -3.32 -24.66
CA VAL A 129 -40.28 -4.24 -24.59
C VAL A 129 -41.66 -3.57 -24.75
N GLU A 130 -41.75 -2.25 -24.97
CA GLU A 130 -43.06 -1.58 -24.99
C GLU A 130 -43.29 -0.71 -26.24
N THR A 131 -43.53 -1.34 -27.39
CA THR A 131 -44.44 -0.79 -28.40
C THR A 131 -44.90 -1.80 -29.46
N SER A 132 -46.23 -1.85 -29.62
CA SER A 132 -46.99 -2.14 -30.85
C SER A 132 -47.59 -3.54 -31.06
N THR A 133 -48.89 -3.59 -30.77
CA THR A 133 -49.92 -4.57 -31.12
C THR A 133 -50.27 -4.63 -32.63
N LEU A 134 -50.60 -5.85 -33.09
CA LEU A 134 -51.18 -6.33 -34.38
C LEU A 134 -52.66 -5.89 -34.62
N PRO A 135 -53.40 -6.24 -35.73
CA PRO A 135 -53.17 -6.47 -37.20
C PRO A 135 -54.37 -5.90 -38.07
N PRO A 136 -54.82 -6.40 -39.28
CA PRO A 136 -54.20 -6.92 -40.53
C PRO A 136 -54.76 -6.29 -41.86
N GLU A 137 -53.97 -6.29 -42.95
CA GLU A 137 -54.47 -6.57 -44.32
C GLU A 137 -53.29 -7.00 -45.23
N ALA A 138 -53.48 -8.04 -46.03
CA ALA A 138 -52.50 -8.66 -46.96
C ALA A 138 -53.11 -8.70 -48.39
N PRO A 139 -52.45 -9.17 -49.47
CA PRO A 139 -51.06 -9.66 -49.61
C PRO A 139 -50.30 -9.22 -50.89
N ALA A 140 -48.97 -9.25 -50.88
CA ALA A 140 -48.14 -9.53 -52.06
C ALA A 140 -46.75 -10.07 -51.65
N ILE A 141 -46.29 -11.05 -52.42
CA ILE A 141 -45.25 -12.06 -52.11
C ILE A 141 -43.84 -11.57 -52.47
N ALA A 142 -42.84 -11.85 -51.62
CA ALA A 142 -41.50 -12.30 -52.04
C ALA A 142 -40.62 -12.77 -50.83
N VAL A 143 -40.55 -14.10 -50.68
CA VAL A 143 -39.36 -14.92 -50.40
C VAL A 143 -38.38 -14.46 -49.30
N ILE A 144 -38.34 -15.18 -48.18
CA ILE A 144 -37.20 -16.01 -47.71
C ILE A 144 -37.69 -16.82 -46.49
N GLU A 145 -37.55 -18.14 -46.61
CA GLU A 145 -37.93 -19.16 -45.63
C GLU A 145 -36.68 -19.64 -44.87
N MET A 146 -36.92 -20.29 -43.71
CA MET A 146 -36.03 -20.84 -42.68
C MET A 146 -35.90 -19.92 -41.46
N GLY A 147 -36.30 -20.28 -40.25
CA GLY A 147 -36.67 -21.59 -39.70
C GLY A 147 -36.19 -21.64 -38.25
N ALA A 148 -37.14 -21.76 -37.31
CA ALA A 148 -36.99 -22.26 -35.93
C ALA A 148 -35.84 -21.73 -35.06
N SER A 149 -36.12 -20.70 -34.25
CA SER A 149 -35.30 -20.33 -33.07
C SER A 149 -35.80 -21.06 -31.83
N SER A 150 -35.14 -22.15 -31.44
CA SER A 150 -35.34 -22.77 -30.11
C SER A 150 -34.09 -23.50 -29.59
N GLY A 151 -32.89 -22.99 -29.86
CA GLY A 151 -31.65 -23.72 -29.57
C GLY A 151 -30.47 -22.91 -29.01
N VAL A 152 -30.67 -21.69 -28.48
CA VAL A 152 -29.55 -20.81 -28.07
C VAL A 152 -29.64 -20.33 -26.61
N GLU A 153 -30.63 -20.74 -25.82
CA GLU A 153 -30.75 -20.33 -24.42
C GLU A 153 -29.84 -21.10 -23.44
N GLU A 154 -29.41 -22.31 -23.77
CA GLU A 154 -28.54 -23.12 -22.88
C GLU A 154 -27.08 -22.62 -22.77
N PRO A 155 -26.35 -22.24 -23.84
CA PRO A 155 -24.93 -21.90 -23.73
C PRO A 155 -24.64 -20.62 -22.92
N ILE A 156 -25.58 -19.66 -22.90
CA ILE A 156 -25.40 -18.39 -22.17
C ILE A 156 -25.55 -18.61 -20.64
N ARG A 157 -26.33 -19.63 -20.23
CA ARG A 157 -26.63 -19.90 -18.82
C ARG A 157 -25.48 -20.60 -18.10
N ASP A 158 -24.75 -21.44 -18.81
CA ASP A 158 -23.58 -22.15 -18.28
C ASP A 158 -22.37 -21.22 -18.15
N GLU A 159 -22.16 -20.30 -19.10
CA GLU A 159 -21.11 -19.27 -18.99
C GLU A 159 -21.34 -18.33 -17.79
N LEU A 160 -22.59 -17.94 -17.52
CA LEU A 160 -22.92 -17.12 -16.34
C LEU A 160 -22.68 -17.85 -15.01
N ARG A 161 -22.94 -19.16 -14.94
CA ARG A 161 -22.63 -19.99 -13.76
C ARG A 161 -21.12 -20.13 -13.54
N GLU A 162 -20.34 -20.32 -14.59
CA GLU A 162 -18.87 -20.38 -14.48
C GLU A 162 -18.28 -19.06 -13.98
N ILE A 163 -18.81 -17.91 -14.43
CA ILE A 163 -18.39 -16.59 -13.95
C ILE A 163 -18.77 -16.39 -12.47
N GLU A 164 -19.95 -16.82 -12.04
CA GLU A 164 -20.37 -16.73 -10.64
C GLU A 164 -19.51 -17.64 -9.74
N GLU A 165 -19.25 -18.88 -10.17
CA GLU A 165 -18.39 -19.81 -9.44
C GLU A 165 -16.93 -19.34 -9.39
N ALA A 166 -16.39 -18.80 -10.48
CA ALA A 166 -15.06 -18.21 -10.49
C ALA A 166 -14.97 -17.01 -9.55
N SER A 167 -16.01 -16.18 -9.49
CA SER A 167 -16.09 -15.04 -8.57
C SER A 167 -16.15 -15.49 -7.11
N ARG A 168 -16.94 -16.53 -6.81
CA ARG A 168 -17.00 -17.12 -5.45
C ARG A 168 -15.67 -17.75 -5.04
N ARG A 169 -14.99 -18.47 -5.94
CA ARG A 169 -13.66 -19.04 -5.69
C ARG A 169 -12.64 -17.94 -5.41
N GLN A 170 -12.67 -16.85 -6.18
CA GLN A 170 -11.80 -15.69 -5.96
C GLN A 170 -12.05 -15.03 -4.60
N THR A 171 -13.30 -14.85 -4.18
CA THR A 171 -13.60 -14.26 -2.86
C THR A 171 -13.14 -15.18 -1.72
N THR A 172 -13.37 -16.49 -1.83
CA THR A 172 -12.92 -17.45 -0.79
C THR A 172 -11.40 -17.58 -0.72
N GLU A 173 -10.72 -17.54 -1.87
CA GLU A 173 -9.25 -17.58 -1.93
C GLU A 173 -8.64 -16.28 -1.40
N GLU A 174 -9.25 -15.14 -1.71
CA GLU A 174 -8.82 -13.85 -1.19
C GLU A 174 -9.03 -13.75 0.33
N GLU A 175 -10.15 -14.25 0.85
CA GLU A 175 -10.40 -14.32 2.29
C GLU A 175 -9.43 -15.26 3.00
N ALA A 176 -9.17 -16.45 2.45
CA ALA A 176 -8.18 -17.38 3.00
C ALA A 176 -6.77 -16.77 3.00
N ARG A 177 -6.42 -16.01 1.95
CA ARG A 177 -5.14 -15.30 1.87
C ARG A 177 -5.05 -14.16 2.88
N ARG A 178 -6.13 -13.39 3.07
CA ARG A 178 -6.19 -12.33 4.09
C ARG A 178 -6.07 -12.91 5.50
N GLN A 179 -6.71 -14.03 5.78
CA GLN A 179 -6.60 -14.73 7.07
C GLN A 179 -5.17 -15.23 7.31
N ALA A 180 -4.54 -15.86 6.33
CA ALA A 180 -3.16 -16.34 6.44
C ALA A 180 -2.16 -15.17 6.63
N GLU A 181 -2.37 -14.05 5.95
CA GLU A 181 -1.53 -12.84 6.12
C GLU A 181 -1.73 -12.21 7.50
N GLU A 182 -2.97 -12.14 8.00
CA GLU A 182 -3.27 -11.61 9.32
C GLU A 182 -2.69 -12.51 10.42
N GLU A 183 -2.79 -13.83 10.27
CA GLU A 183 -2.22 -14.80 11.20
C GLU A 183 -0.69 -14.72 11.22
N ALA A 184 -0.05 -14.67 10.05
CA ALA A 184 1.40 -14.48 9.95
C ALA A 184 1.84 -13.15 10.60
N ARG A 185 1.04 -12.08 10.44
CA ARG A 185 1.30 -10.79 11.09
C ARG A 185 1.13 -10.86 12.61
N ARG A 186 0.13 -11.59 13.11
CA ARG A 186 -0.07 -11.82 14.55
C ARG A 186 1.09 -12.61 15.13
N GLN A 187 1.49 -13.71 14.50
CA GLN A 187 2.61 -14.55 14.93
C GLN A 187 3.92 -13.76 14.94
N ALA A 188 4.24 -13.03 13.87
CA ALA A 188 5.43 -12.18 13.82
C ALA A 188 5.40 -11.06 14.89
N GLY A 189 4.21 -10.51 15.17
CA GLY A 189 4.03 -9.51 16.23
C GLY A 189 4.23 -10.09 17.64
N GLU A 190 3.73 -11.30 17.90
CA GLU A 190 3.93 -12.01 19.15
C GLU A 190 5.39 -12.44 19.34
N GLU A 191 6.05 -12.93 18.30
CA GLU A 191 7.47 -13.28 18.33
C GLU A 191 8.34 -12.04 18.60
N ALA A 192 8.08 -10.93 17.92
CA ALA A 192 8.80 -9.68 18.18
C ALA A 192 8.59 -9.19 19.61
N ARG A 193 7.36 -9.33 20.15
CA ARG A 193 7.08 -8.97 21.55
C ARG A 193 7.80 -9.87 22.53
N ARG A 194 7.84 -11.19 22.29
CA ARG A 194 8.58 -12.15 23.13
C ARG A 194 10.08 -11.87 23.10
N GLN A 195 10.64 -11.56 21.94
CA GLN A 195 12.06 -11.21 21.81
C GLN A 195 12.38 -9.91 22.57
N ALA A 196 11.55 -8.88 22.43
CA ALA A 196 11.74 -7.63 23.16
C ALA A 196 11.61 -7.82 24.68
N GLU A 197 10.68 -8.67 25.14
CA GLU A 197 10.52 -8.98 26.56
C GLU A 197 11.71 -9.79 27.11
N GLU A 198 12.20 -10.77 26.36
CA GLU A 198 13.38 -11.55 26.74
C GLU A 198 14.64 -10.67 26.77
N GLU A 199 14.81 -9.79 25.79
CA GLU A 199 15.93 -8.86 25.75
C GLU A 199 15.87 -7.87 26.93
N ALA A 200 14.71 -7.29 27.21
CA ALA A 200 14.51 -6.43 28.37
C ALA A 200 14.81 -7.16 29.69
N ARG A 201 14.39 -8.43 29.81
CA ARG A 201 14.69 -9.26 30.97
C ARG A 201 16.19 -9.53 31.12
N ARG A 202 16.88 -9.85 30.02
CA ARG A 202 18.35 -10.04 30.03
C ARG A 202 19.09 -8.76 30.42
N GLN A 203 18.66 -7.62 29.90
CA GLN A 203 19.24 -6.32 30.25
C GLN A 203 19.02 -6.00 31.74
N ALA A 204 17.82 -6.22 32.26
CA ALA A 204 17.53 -6.01 33.68
C ALA A 204 18.32 -6.96 34.60
N GLU A 205 18.51 -8.22 34.20
CA GLU A 205 19.34 -9.18 34.94
C GLU A 205 20.82 -8.81 34.92
N GLU A 206 21.35 -8.39 33.76
CA GLU A 206 22.73 -7.93 33.64
C GLU A 206 22.96 -6.64 34.45
N GLU A 207 22.02 -5.71 34.41
CA GLU A 207 22.08 -4.47 35.19
C GLU A 207 22.05 -4.76 36.70
N ALA A 208 21.15 -5.64 37.16
CA ALA A 208 21.10 -6.06 38.56
C ALA A 208 22.40 -6.74 39.00
N ARG A 209 23.00 -7.57 38.13
CA ARG A 209 24.29 -8.21 38.40
C ARG A 209 25.43 -7.19 38.50
N ARG A 210 25.47 -6.20 37.60
CA ARG A 210 26.46 -5.11 37.64
C ARG A 210 26.31 -4.27 38.90
N GLN A 211 25.08 -3.94 39.29
CA GLN A 211 24.81 -3.19 40.52
C GLN A 211 25.26 -3.98 41.77
N ALA A 212 24.96 -5.28 41.84
CA ALA A 212 25.40 -6.12 42.96
C ALA A 212 26.93 -6.27 43.02
N GLU A 213 27.61 -6.41 41.88
CA GLU A 213 29.08 -6.45 41.82
C GLU A 213 29.72 -5.12 42.24
N GLU A 214 29.16 -3.99 41.78
CA GLU A 214 29.62 -2.67 42.17
C GLU A 214 29.40 -2.41 43.67
N GLU A 215 28.25 -2.81 44.21
CA GLU A 215 27.96 -2.70 45.63
C GLU A 215 28.91 -3.55 46.48
N ALA A 216 29.14 -4.81 46.09
CA ALA A 216 30.11 -5.68 46.76
C ALA A 216 31.53 -5.11 46.73
N ARG A 217 31.93 -4.49 45.59
CA ARG A 217 33.23 -3.82 45.47
C ARG A 217 33.33 -2.60 46.38
N ARG A 218 32.27 -1.78 46.47
CA ARG A 218 32.22 -0.61 47.37
C ARG A 218 32.32 -1.04 48.84
N GLN A 219 31.59 -2.08 49.23
CA GLN A 219 31.63 -2.63 50.59
C GLN A 219 33.03 -3.16 50.94
N ALA A 220 33.68 -3.88 50.02
CA ALA A 220 35.04 -4.39 50.23
C ALA A 220 36.09 -3.25 50.34
N GLU A 221 35.96 -2.18 49.54
CA GLU A 221 36.84 -1.01 49.64
C GLU A 221 36.63 -0.25 50.96
N GLU A 222 35.38 -0.10 51.41
CA GLU A 222 35.06 0.54 52.68
C GLU A 222 35.57 -0.29 53.88
N GLU A 223 35.42 -1.61 53.86
CA GLU A 223 35.98 -2.50 54.88
C GLU A 223 37.51 -2.42 54.92
N ALA A 224 38.17 -2.39 53.76
CA ALA A 224 39.63 -2.24 53.67
C ALA A 224 40.12 -0.87 54.17
N ARG A 225 39.35 0.21 54.02
CA ARG A 225 39.67 1.53 54.60
C ARG A 225 39.46 1.59 56.12
N ARG A 226 38.63 0.71 56.69
CA ARG A 226 38.29 0.70 58.11
C ARG A 226 39.27 -0.13 58.96
N ARG A 227 40.03 -1.03 58.35
CA ARG A 227 41.10 -1.83 58.98
C ARG A 227 42.43 -1.08 58.96
#